data_AF-A0A1F3PRZ4-F1
#
_entry.id   AF-A0A1F3PRZ4-F1
#
_cell.length_a   1.000
_cell.length_b   1.000
_cell.length_c   1.000
_cell.angle_alpha   90.00
_cell.angle_beta   90.00
_cell.angle_gamma   90.00
#
_symmetry.space_group_name_H-M   'P 1'
#
loop_
_entity.id
_entity.type
_entity.pdbx_description
1 polymer ?
#
loop_
_entity_poly.entity_id
_entity_poly.type
_entity_poly.pdbx_seq_one_letter_code
_entity_poly.pdbx_strand_id
1 'polypeptide(L)'
;MKIIIFVILTFFVFATGCTTGKKASEKKSGEDVSVNVKVSESDQLTGTIIKEVFTDKGGREHPEIYDLYLKTKKETIFIKFSDSKVTRAEIEKFLDKEVTLEVKITETGSWDSDDPEVQSRIGKYIAIKKILNQ
;
A
#
# COMPACT_ATOMS: atom_id res chain seq x y z
N MET A 1 -2.65 -35.35 -53.05
CA MET A 1 -2.58 -34.83 -51.66
C MET A 1 -3.69 -33.82 -51.49
N LYS A 2 -4.55 -34.03 -50.48
CA LYS A 2 -5.74 -33.25 -50.16
C LYS A 2 -5.41 -32.36 -48.97
N ILE A 3 -5.63 -31.04 -49.05
CA ILE A 3 -5.96 -30.21 -47.89
C ILE A 3 -6.93 -29.12 -48.37
N ILE A 4 -8.21 -29.31 -48.05
CA ILE A 4 -9.28 -28.31 -48.20
C ILE A 4 -9.35 -27.60 -46.85
N ILE A 5 -9.10 -26.29 -46.83
CA ILE A 5 -9.16 -25.46 -45.64
C ILE A 5 -10.63 -25.18 -45.33
N PHE A 6 -11.15 -25.82 -44.28
CA PHE A 6 -12.46 -25.54 -43.69
C PHE A 6 -12.36 -24.27 -42.84
N VAL A 7 -12.92 -23.16 -43.33
CA VAL A 7 -13.17 -21.96 -42.54
C VAL A 7 -14.51 -22.14 -41.84
N ILE A 8 -14.49 -22.55 -40.58
CA ILE A 8 -15.66 -22.58 -39.69
C ILE A 8 -15.47 -21.44 -38.69
N LEU A 9 -15.98 -20.26 -39.04
CA LEU A 9 -16.06 -19.10 -38.14
C LEU A 9 -17.47 -19.08 -37.53
N THR A 10 -17.68 -19.89 -36.50
CA THR A 10 -18.94 -19.93 -35.75
C THR A 10 -18.99 -18.80 -34.72
N PHE A 11 -19.79 -17.79 -35.04
CA PHE A 11 -20.79 -17.14 -34.18
C PHE A 11 -20.53 -17.21 -32.65
N PHE A 12 -20.11 -16.09 -32.06
CA PHE A 12 -20.34 -15.81 -30.64
C PHE A 12 -21.30 -14.62 -30.53
N VAL A 13 -22.58 -14.94 -30.37
CA VAL A 13 -23.65 -13.98 -30.07
C VAL A 13 -23.52 -13.62 -28.60
N PHE A 14 -22.98 -12.44 -28.32
CA PHE A 14 -23.07 -11.85 -26.97
C PHE A 14 -24.50 -11.35 -26.77
N ALA A 15 -25.31 -12.16 -26.10
CA ALA A 15 -26.62 -11.78 -25.64
C ALA A 15 -26.52 -10.72 -24.54
N THR A 16 -27.34 -9.70 -24.70
CA THR A 16 -27.65 -8.60 -23.80
C THR A 16 -28.10 -9.07 -22.41
N GLY A 17 -27.57 -8.43 -21.36
CA GLY A 17 -28.08 -8.56 -20.00
C GLY A 17 -28.00 -7.23 -19.27
N CYS A 18 -28.96 -6.33 -19.52
CA CYS A 18 -29.11 -5.07 -18.81
C CYS A 18 -30.59 -4.92 -18.41
N THR A 19 -30.94 -5.36 -17.19
CA THR A 19 -32.14 -5.00 -16.40
C THR A 19 -31.76 -5.33 -14.94
N THR A 20 -32.16 -4.68 -13.84
CA THR A 20 -33.28 -3.79 -13.52
C THR A 20 -32.86 -2.98 -12.27
N GLY A 21 -33.31 -1.73 -12.18
CA GLY A 21 -33.00 -0.83 -11.08
C GLY A 21 -33.63 -1.19 -9.72
N LYS A 22 -33.21 -0.48 -8.68
CA LYS A 22 -33.98 -0.28 -7.46
C LYS A 22 -33.90 1.16 -6.99
N LYS A 23 -35.06 1.58 -6.49
CA LYS A 23 -35.52 2.92 -6.15
C LYS A 23 -34.76 3.54 -4.98
N ALA A 24 -34.76 4.88 -4.99
CA ALA A 24 -34.54 5.70 -3.81
C ALA A 24 -35.47 5.28 -2.66
N SER A 25 -34.91 5.19 -1.46
CA SER A 25 -35.65 5.24 -0.20
C SER A 25 -34.88 6.14 0.76
N GLU A 26 -35.50 7.27 1.03
CA GLU A 26 -35.24 8.16 2.16
C GLU A 26 -35.56 7.43 3.47
N LYS A 27 -34.64 7.45 4.46
CA LYS A 27 -35.00 7.49 5.89
C LYS A 27 -33.83 7.93 6.76
N LYS A 28 -34.18 8.86 7.65
CA LYS A 28 -33.38 9.51 8.69
C LYS A 28 -32.94 8.56 9.82
N SER A 29 -31.97 9.08 10.57
CA SER A 29 -31.86 9.01 12.04
C SER A 29 -31.18 7.77 12.62
N GLY A 30 -29.94 8.00 13.07
CA GLY A 30 -29.39 7.58 14.36
C GLY A 30 -29.64 6.13 14.79
N GLU A 31 -28.66 5.28 14.58
CA GLU A 31 -28.45 4.06 15.34
C GLU A 31 -26.95 3.77 15.38
N ASP A 32 -26.41 3.54 16.58
CA ASP A 32 -25.02 3.19 16.86
C ASP A 32 -24.64 1.95 16.05
N VAL A 33 -24.02 2.16 14.88
CA VAL A 33 -23.35 1.08 14.18
C VAL A 33 -22.03 0.89 14.88
N SER A 34 -22.00 -0.07 15.80
CA SER A 34 -20.77 -0.76 16.21
C SER A 34 -20.12 -1.32 14.94
N VAL A 35 -19.26 -0.51 14.32
CA VAL A 35 -18.41 -0.96 13.23
C VAL A 35 -17.49 -1.98 13.88
N ASN A 36 -17.80 -3.26 13.68
CA ASN A 36 -16.87 -4.35 13.91
C ASN A 36 -15.78 -4.25 12.82
N VAL A 37 -14.97 -3.19 12.94
CA VAL A 37 -13.66 -3.15 12.31
C VAL A 37 -12.90 -4.24 13.04
N LYS A 38 -12.74 -5.40 12.40
CA LYS A 38 -11.63 -6.30 12.73
C LYS A 38 -10.36 -5.48 12.54
N VAL A 39 -9.93 -4.82 13.61
CA VAL A 39 -8.65 -4.11 13.68
C VAL A 39 -7.60 -5.20 13.49
N SER A 40 -7.05 -5.24 12.29
CA SER A 40 -6.14 -6.28 11.82
C SER A 40 -4.93 -6.38 12.74
N GLU A 41 -4.54 -7.63 12.97
CA GLU A 41 -3.35 -8.04 13.73
C GLU A 41 -2.15 -7.16 13.39
N SER A 42 -1.42 -6.73 14.42
CA SER A 42 -0.10 -6.12 14.28
C SER A 42 0.91 -7.21 13.95
N ASP A 43 1.66 -7.03 12.87
CA ASP A 43 2.77 -7.91 12.54
C ASP A 43 4.05 -7.45 13.25
N GLN A 44 4.92 -8.40 13.57
CA GLN A 44 6.28 -8.10 14.04
C GLN A 44 7.26 -8.31 12.89
N LEU A 45 7.99 -7.26 12.54
CA LEU A 45 9.04 -7.32 11.52
C LEU A 45 10.39 -7.00 12.15
N THR A 46 11.41 -7.77 11.76
CA THR A 46 12.81 -7.51 12.11
C THR A 46 13.59 -7.21 10.84
N GLY A 47 14.40 -6.16 10.88
CA GLY A 47 15.23 -5.75 9.76
C GLY A 47 16.11 -4.57 10.12
N THR A 48 16.89 -4.11 9.16
CA THR A 48 17.80 -2.97 9.30
C THR A 48 17.11 -1.69 8.81
N ILE A 49 17.19 -0.61 9.59
CA ILE A 49 16.74 0.70 9.10
C ILE A 49 17.78 1.24 8.14
N ILE A 50 17.36 1.54 6.91
CA ILE A 50 18.21 2.16 5.89
C ILE A 50 17.61 3.49 5.44
N LYS A 51 18.47 4.38 4.94
CA LYS A 51 18.08 5.61 4.27
C LYS A 51 18.26 5.47 2.76
N GLU A 52 17.35 6.06 2.01
CA GLU A 52 17.47 6.20 0.55
C GLU A 52 17.35 7.68 0.19
N VAL A 53 18.36 8.21 -0.49
CA VAL A 53 18.44 9.62 -0.87
C VAL A 53 17.47 9.89 -2.02
N PHE A 54 16.74 11.00 -1.92
CA PHE A 54 15.88 11.44 -3.00
C PHE A 54 16.71 11.86 -4.22
N THR A 55 16.37 11.27 -5.36
CA THR A 55 16.94 11.64 -6.65
C THR A 55 15.85 12.32 -7.48
N ASP A 56 16.13 13.54 -7.94
CA ASP A 56 15.18 14.26 -8.78
C ASP A 56 15.08 13.66 -10.20
N LYS A 57 14.11 14.15 -10.98
CA LYS A 57 13.90 13.70 -12.38
C LYS A 57 15.08 14.02 -13.30
N GLY A 58 16.00 14.90 -12.88
CA GLY A 58 17.24 15.21 -13.58
C GLY A 58 18.41 14.31 -13.17
N GLY A 59 18.19 13.33 -12.28
CA GLY A 59 19.23 12.44 -11.79
C GLY A 59 20.14 13.05 -10.73
N ARG A 60 19.76 14.20 -10.14
CA ARG A 60 20.55 14.83 -9.07
C ARG A 60 20.09 14.30 -7.73
N GLU A 61 21.05 13.87 -6.92
CA GLU A 61 20.81 13.48 -5.54
C GLU A 61 20.67 14.73 -4.66
N HIS A 62 19.74 14.66 -3.71
CA HIS A 62 19.49 15.68 -2.68
C HIS A 62 19.72 15.04 -1.31
N PRO A 63 20.97 14.96 -0.81
CA PRO A 63 21.32 14.19 0.40
C PRO A 63 20.55 14.59 1.67
N GLU A 64 20.03 15.80 1.71
CA GLU A 64 19.19 16.35 2.77
C GLU A 64 17.73 15.87 2.72
N ILE A 65 17.28 15.36 1.57
CA ILE A 65 15.95 14.80 1.36
C ILE A 65 16.10 13.29 1.21
N TYR A 66 15.51 12.53 2.13
CA TYR A 66 15.60 11.08 2.10
C TYR A 66 14.34 10.44 2.65
N ASP A 67 14.17 9.17 2.30
CA ASP A 67 13.15 8.29 2.85
C ASP A 67 13.81 7.20 3.70
N LEU A 68 13.05 6.67 4.66
CA LEU A 68 13.50 5.57 5.51
C LEU A 68 12.76 4.29 5.17
N TYR A 69 13.51 3.19 5.17
CA TYR A 69 13.01 1.87 4.83
C TYR A 69 13.43 0.85 5.88
N LEU A 70 12.62 -0.18 6.04
CA LEU A 70 12.98 -1.38 6.76
C LEU A 70 13.47 -2.43 5.76
N LYS A 71 14.77 -2.69 5.76
CA LYS A 71 15.38 -3.76 4.97
C LYS A 71 15.30 -5.08 5.73
N THR A 72 14.42 -5.97 5.29
CA THR A 72 14.31 -7.33 5.81
C THR A 72 15.14 -8.30 4.97
N LYS A 73 15.14 -9.58 5.33
CA LYS A 73 15.78 -10.64 4.51
C LYS A 73 15.12 -10.84 3.13
N LYS A 74 13.85 -10.45 2.97
CA LYS A 74 13.05 -10.72 1.77
C LYS A 74 12.92 -9.50 0.87
N GLU A 75 12.75 -8.34 1.48
CA GLU A 75 12.39 -7.11 0.78
C GLU A 75 12.76 -5.86 1.60
N THR A 76 12.81 -4.73 0.90
CA THR A 76 12.97 -3.39 1.49
C THR A 76 11.61 -2.69 1.45
N ILE A 77 11.09 -2.33 2.62
CA ILE A 77 9.72 -1.82 2.75
C ILE A 77 9.75 -0.37 3.22
N PHE A 78 9.00 0.51 2.54
CA PHE A 78 8.89 1.92 2.88
C PHE A 78 8.22 2.13 4.25
N ILE A 79 8.73 3.06 5.04
CA ILE A 79 8.16 3.45 6.33
C ILE A 79 7.32 4.72 6.15
N LYS A 80 6.00 4.59 6.25
CA LYS A 80 5.07 5.73 6.16
C LYS A 80 4.85 6.35 7.55
N PHE A 81 5.53 7.46 7.81
CA PHE A 81 5.48 8.12 9.12
C PHE A 81 4.14 8.81 9.43
N SER A 82 3.40 9.28 8.43
CA SER A 82 2.06 9.88 8.64
C SER A 82 1.08 8.93 9.32
N ASP A 83 1.28 7.62 9.11
CA ASP A 83 0.41 6.56 9.62
C ASP A 83 1.01 5.88 10.86
N SER A 84 2.24 6.26 11.24
CA SER A 84 3.01 5.65 12.33
C SER A 84 2.74 6.36 13.66
N LYS A 85 2.86 5.60 14.76
CA LYS A 85 2.78 6.12 16.14
C LYS A 85 4.12 6.62 16.68
N VAL A 86 5.20 6.35 15.97
CA VAL A 86 6.57 6.78 16.29
C VAL A 86 7.01 7.87 15.35
N THR A 87 7.88 8.75 15.83
CA THR A 87 8.44 9.82 15.03
C THR A 87 9.61 9.35 14.17
N ARG A 88 9.87 10.10 13.11
CA ARG A 88 11.05 9.88 12.25
C ARG A 88 12.36 9.92 13.04
N ALA A 89 12.52 10.91 13.91
CA ALA A 89 13.72 11.08 14.73
C ALA A 89 13.95 9.91 15.72
N GLU A 90 12.90 9.22 16.15
CA GLU A 90 13.05 8.02 16.98
C GLU A 90 13.61 6.85 16.17
N ILE A 91 13.16 6.68 14.93
CA ILE A 91 13.63 5.60 14.04
C ILE A 91 15.04 5.86 13.51
N GLU A 92 15.41 7.12 13.27
CA GLU A 92 16.75 7.49 12.81
C GLU A 92 17.87 7.09 13.80
N LYS A 93 17.56 6.94 15.10
CA LYS A 93 18.52 6.43 16.11
C LYS A 93 18.98 4.99 15.83
N PHE A 94 18.21 4.26 15.03
CA PHE A 94 18.43 2.88 14.62
C PHE A 94 18.95 2.77 13.18
N LEU A 95 19.32 3.89 12.54
CA LEU A 95 19.90 3.86 11.20
C LEU A 95 21.12 2.91 11.17
N ASP A 96 21.14 2.05 10.15
CA ASP A 96 22.12 0.99 9.92
C ASP A 96 22.19 -0.07 11.04
N LYS A 97 21.19 -0.11 11.94
CA LYS A 97 21.05 -1.12 13.00
C LYS A 97 19.84 -2.01 12.74
N GLU A 98 19.95 -3.26 13.19
CA GLU A 98 18.81 -4.17 13.23
C GLU A 98 17.84 -3.75 14.35
N VAL A 99 16.55 -3.75 14.05
CA VAL A 99 15.48 -3.41 14.99
C VAL A 99 14.28 -4.31 14.74
N THR A 100 13.57 -4.65 15.83
CA THR A 100 12.28 -5.34 15.77
C THR A 100 11.17 -4.33 16.02
N LEU A 101 10.22 -4.27 15.10
CA LEU A 101 9.12 -3.32 15.09
C LEU A 101 7.78 -4.05 15.10
N GLU A 102 6.84 -3.54 15.88
CA GLU A 102 5.44 -3.85 15.72
C GLU A 102 4.86 -2.90 14.67
N VAL A 103 4.32 -3.45 13.59
CA VAL A 103 3.89 -2.68 12.43
C VAL A 103 2.46 -3.03 11.99
N LYS A 104 1.87 -2.13 11.22
CA LYS A 104 0.75 -2.41 10.32
C LYS A 104 1.30 -2.46 8.90
N ILE A 105 1.14 -3.59 8.22
CA ILE A 105 1.53 -3.74 6.82
C ILE A 105 0.34 -3.32 5.94
N THR A 106 0.64 -2.53 4.91
CA THR A 106 -0.30 -2.23 3.82
C THR A 106 0.32 -2.73 2.53
N GLU A 107 -0.26 -3.76 1.91
CA GLU A 107 0.30 -4.40 0.71
C GLU A 107 0.21 -3.50 -0.52
N THR A 108 -0.88 -2.73 -0.66
CA THR A 108 -1.07 -1.76 -1.73
C THR A 108 -1.67 -0.49 -1.17
N GLY A 109 -0.93 0.61 -1.22
CA GLY A 109 -1.49 1.93 -0.90
C GLY A 109 -0.57 3.07 -1.31
N SER A 110 -1.07 4.30 -1.15
CA SER A 110 -0.34 5.52 -1.48
C SER A 110 0.67 5.87 -0.38
N TRP A 111 1.88 6.23 -0.80
CA TRP A 111 2.95 6.65 0.10
C TRP A 111 2.88 8.14 0.43
N ASP A 112 2.51 8.97 -0.56
CA ASP A 112 2.67 10.43 -0.51
C ASP A 112 1.37 11.20 -0.24
N SER A 113 0.27 10.86 -0.93
CA SER A 113 -0.99 11.60 -0.82
C SER A 113 -2.20 10.70 -1.03
N ASP A 114 -3.29 10.98 -0.31
CA ASP A 114 -4.61 10.39 -0.56
C ASP A 114 -5.41 11.19 -1.62
N ASP A 115 -4.82 12.28 -2.14
CA ASP A 115 -5.40 13.10 -3.20
C ASP A 115 -5.24 12.43 -4.58
N PRO A 116 -6.35 12.13 -5.29
CA PRO A 116 -6.31 11.53 -6.62
C PRO A 116 -5.74 12.43 -7.71
N GLU A 117 -5.66 13.74 -7.48
CA GLU A 117 -5.10 14.71 -8.43
C GLU A 117 -3.56 14.79 -8.37
N VAL A 118 -2.95 14.20 -7.34
CA VAL A 118 -1.50 14.18 -7.14
C VAL A 118 -0.93 12.83 -7.58
N GLN A 119 0.08 12.86 -8.46
CA GLN A 119 0.82 11.65 -8.84
C GLN A 119 1.59 11.10 -7.64
N SER A 120 0.99 10.13 -6.95
CA SER A 120 1.53 9.53 -5.74
C SER A 120 2.32 8.27 -6.04
N ARG A 121 3.36 8.00 -5.25
CA ARG A 121 3.98 6.66 -5.24
C ARG A 121 3.00 5.68 -4.60
N ILE A 122 2.84 4.53 -5.23
CA ILE A 122 2.01 3.43 -4.73
C ILE A 122 2.86 2.19 -4.49
N GLY A 123 2.53 1.43 -3.46
CA GLY A 123 3.19 0.16 -3.19
C GLY A 123 3.02 -0.30 -1.76
N LYS A 124 3.76 -1.36 -1.41
CA LYS A 124 3.79 -1.89 -0.06
C LYS A 124 4.50 -0.93 0.89
N TYR A 125 3.89 -0.67 2.04
CA TYR A 125 4.50 0.13 3.10
C TYR A 125 4.12 -0.37 4.49
N ILE A 126 4.88 0.07 5.48
CA ILE A 126 4.61 -0.19 6.89
C ILE A 126 4.36 1.10 7.66
N ALA A 127 3.44 1.02 8.61
CA ALA A 127 3.26 2.01 9.64
C ALA A 127 3.68 1.41 10.99
N ILE A 128 4.57 2.09 11.71
CA ILE A 128 5.16 1.56 12.94
C ILE A 128 4.24 1.89 14.11
N LYS A 129 3.77 0.85 14.81
CA LYS A 129 2.97 0.99 16.03
C LYS A 129 3.86 1.13 17.26
N LYS A 130 4.94 0.35 17.33
CA LYS A 130 5.84 0.30 18.49
C LYS A 130 7.23 -0.22 18.12
N ILE A 131 8.26 0.25 18.79
CA ILE A 131 9.63 -0.30 18.74
C ILE A 131 9.75 -1.34 19.87
N LEU A 132 10.12 -2.58 19.54
CA LEU A 132 10.09 -3.71 20.48
C LEU A 132 11.45 -4.03 21.12
N ASN A 133 12.57 -3.69 20.49
CA ASN A 133 13.90 -3.96 21.06
C ASN A 133 14.88 -2.80 20.84
N GLN A 134 15.78 -2.61 21.81
CA GLN A 134 16.89 -1.63 21.85
C GLN A 134 18.23 -2.32 22.08
#